data_AF-A0AA47N0Q3-F1
#
_entry.id   AF-A0AA47N0Q3-F1
#
_cell.length_a   1.000
_cell.length_b   1.000
_cell.length_c   1.000
_cell.angle_alpha   90.00
_cell.angle_beta   90.00
_cell.angle_gamma   90.00
#
_symmetry.space_group_name_H-M   'P 1'
#
loop_
_entity.id
_entity.type
_entity.pdbx_description
1 polymer ?
#
loop_
_entity_poly.entity_id
_entity_poly.type
_entity_poly.pdbx_seq_one_letter_code
_entity_poly.pdbx_strand_id
1 'polypeptide(L)'
;MASVRVAVRVRPLNKREKKSKVIVRMKDNTTSLVQAKVPVRGDGPVRVQGDGAKTFAYDFSYDSTDRKSPDFVSQKKIFQDLGVDVLHAAFQGFNACVFAYGQTSSGKSYTMMGEAADKGLIPRICEGLFCEISARNEGDAMSFRTEVSYLEIYNEHVLDLLNKRPSSAPKGGLRVREHPVDGPYVESKKGCITPVLWFTVVESVVIVRWLCSDLSRHVVQGYGDVGELMATGNANRTTASTGMNDASSRSHAIFTIHFTQARFDSELPCEMLSKIHLVDLAGSERADATRATGTRLKEGANINKSLVTLGSVISALADMSDKQATKKQTFIPYRDSVLTWLLKDSLGGNSKTIMIATISPADVNYGETLSTLRYASRAKSIVNSPTVNEDASVKVIRELQEEIARLRGLLDQTSQEVLELTKEWTNKWWETENILKEEILALRKEGSGVVLDSQLPHLIGIDKDLLSTGVIIYHLKEGRTLVGSDEASDPQDIALLGPGRRGEHCVFENRSGAVSLIPHGGDAPCLVNGVEVTRPCQLNQGEGAERLTLTPCIPNGNII
;
A
#
# COMPACT_ATOMS: atom_id res chain seq x y z
N MET A 1 4.10 -6.51 6.09
CA MET A 1 4.21 -7.84 6.73
C MET A 1 4.17 -7.66 8.24
N ALA A 2 3.40 -8.48 8.96
CA ALA A 2 3.30 -8.45 10.41
C ALA A 2 3.20 -9.88 10.95
N SER A 3 4.08 -10.28 11.86
CA SER A 3 4.00 -11.59 12.51
C SER A 3 2.80 -11.68 13.45
N VAL A 4 2.21 -12.87 13.57
CA VAL A 4 1.17 -13.14 14.57
C VAL A 4 1.78 -13.01 15.97
N ARG A 5 1.19 -12.15 16.80
CA ARG A 5 1.61 -11.97 18.19
C ARG A 5 1.00 -13.05 19.06
N VAL A 6 1.79 -13.56 20.00
CA VAL A 6 1.39 -14.67 20.87
C VAL A 6 1.60 -14.30 22.33
N ALA A 7 0.50 -14.35 23.09
CA ALA A 7 0.51 -14.24 24.53
C ALA A 7 0.11 -15.58 25.16
N VAL A 8 0.81 -16.01 26.20
CA VAL A 8 0.41 -17.16 27.03
C VAL A 8 -0.16 -16.62 28.33
N ARG A 9 -1.25 -17.22 28.81
CA ARG A 9 -1.86 -16.87 30.09
C ARG A 9 -2.10 -18.09 30.95
N VAL A 10 -1.56 -18.11 32.15
CA VAL A 10 -1.85 -19.14 33.15
C VAL A 10 -2.87 -18.62 34.15
N ARG A 11 -3.92 -19.42 34.38
CA ARG A 11 -5.00 -19.11 35.33
C ARG A 11 -4.66 -19.64 36.75
N PRO A 12 -5.36 -19.21 37.82
CA PRO A 12 -5.20 -19.81 39.14
C PRO A 12 -5.70 -21.27 39.16
N LEU A 13 -5.24 -22.06 40.14
CA LEU A 13 -5.79 -23.40 40.40
C LEU A 13 -7.28 -23.31 40.74
N ASN A 14 -8.09 -24.15 40.09
CA ASN A 14 -9.52 -24.18 40.37
C ASN A 14 -9.83 -25.07 41.60
N LYS A 15 -11.09 -25.07 42.06
CA LYS A 15 -11.52 -25.86 43.25
C LYS A 15 -11.21 -27.36 43.12
N ARG A 16 -11.23 -27.93 41.92
CA ARG A 16 -10.96 -29.35 41.65
C ARG A 16 -9.46 -29.66 41.64
N GLU A 17 -8.64 -28.68 41.31
CA GLU A 17 -7.17 -28.77 41.20
C GLU A 17 -6.44 -28.30 42.46
N LYS A 18 -7.13 -27.93 43.55
CA LYS A 18 -6.46 -27.46 44.79
C LYS A 18 -5.45 -28.45 45.38
N LYS A 19 -5.57 -29.73 45.05
CA LYS A 19 -4.64 -30.80 45.48
C LYS A 19 -3.55 -31.11 44.44
N SER A 20 -3.65 -30.53 43.24
CA SER A 20 -2.69 -30.71 42.15
C SER A 20 -1.41 -29.92 42.41
N LYS A 21 -0.29 -30.42 41.87
CA LYS A 21 0.97 -29.69 41.92
C LYS A 21 0.98 -28.63 40.82
N VAL A 22 1.53 -27.44 41.14
CA VAL A 22 1.76 -26.39 40.14
C VAL A 22 2.98 -26.74 39.30
N ILE A 23 2.81 -26.83 37.99
CA ILE A 23 3.86 -27.22 37.03
C ILE A 23 4.28 -26.09 36.09
N VAL A 24 3.61 -24.95 36.13
CA VAL A 24 3.92 -23.78 35.30
C VAL A 24 4.68 -22.75 36.12
N ARG A 25 5.76 -22.22 35.56
CA ARG A 25 6.47 -21.05 36.07
C ARG A 25 6.61 -20.04 34.95
N MET A 26 6.20 -18.80 35.19
CA MET A 26 6.37 -17.70 34.24
C MET A 26 7.38 -16.71 34.80
N LYS A 27 8.23 -16.19 33.91
CA LYS A 27 9.15 -15.11 34.22
C LYS A 27 9.37 -14.29 32.95
N ASP A 28 9.16 -12.98 33.05
CA ASP A 28 9.23 -12.07 31.91
C ASP A 28 8.37 -12.60 30.74
N ASN A 29 8.96 -12.81 29.58
CA ASN A 29 8.29 -13.35 28.39
C ASN A 29 8.43 -14.87 28.23
N THR A 30 8.90 -15.56 29.27
CA THR A 30 9.14 -17.01 29.24
C THR A 30 8.14 -17.79 30.09
N THR A 31 7.73 -18.94 29.57
CA THR A 31 6.87 -19.91 30.25
C THR A 31 7.60 -21.25 30.33
N SER A 32 7.87 -21.71 31.55
CA SER A 32 8.52 -22.99 31.83
C SER A 32 7.54 -24.01 32.39
N LEU A 33 7.56 -25.22 31.82
CA LEU A 33 6.75 -26.36 32.22
C LEU A 33 7.63 -27.41 32.92
N VAL A 34 7.46 -27.57 34.22
CA VAL A 34 8.23 -28.50 35.05
C VAL A 34 7.57 -29.87 35.04
N GLN A 35 8.30 -30.91 34.64
CA GLN A 35 7.80 -32.28 34.74
C GLN A 35 7.95 -32.78 36.19
N ALA A 36 6.85 -33.23 36.79
CA ALA A 36 6.92 -33.88 38.10
C ALA A 36 7.78 -35.15 37.99
N LYS A 37 8.83 -35.26 38.83
CA LYS A 37 9.68 -36.46 38.88
C LYS A 37 8.80 -37.69 39.16
N VAL A 38 8.72 -38.61 38.20
CA VAL A 38 8.15 -39.94 38.44
C VAL A 38 9.23 -40.74 39.17
N PRO A 39 8.97 -41.29 40.37
CA PRO A 39 9.90 -42.21 41.00
C PRO A 39 9.98 -43.45 40.12
N VAL A 40 11.12 -43.66 39.46
CA VAL A 40 11.39 -44.93 38.78
C VAL A 40 11.61 -45.97 39.87
N ARG A 41 10.68 -46.92 40.03
CA ARG A 41 10.92 -48.14 40.81
C ARG A 41 11.90 -49.01 40.03
N GLY A 42 13.18 -48.92 40.36
CA GLY A 42 14.22 -49.83 39.89
C GLY A 42 15.35 -49.84 40.91
N ASP A 43 15.70 -51.02 41.40
CA ASP A 43 16.82 -51.26 42.31
C ASP A 43 18.15 -50.92 41.62
N GLY A 44 18.56 -49.66 41.70
CA GLY A 44 19.84 -49.18 41.18
C GLY A 44 20.10 -47.72 41.57
N PRO A 45 21.38 -47.28 41.59
CA PRO A 45 21.73 -45.93 42.01
C PRO A 45 21.07 -44.89 41.09
N VAL A 46 20.26 -44.01 41.68
CA VAL A 46 19.48 -42.96 41.03
C VAL A 46 20.41 -42.04 40.24
N ARG A 47 20.45 -42.21 38.91
CA ARG A 47 21.02 -41.20 38.01
C ARG A 47 20.00 -40.06 37.87
N VAL A 48 20.30 -38.91 38.47
CA VAL A 48 19.51 -37.69 38.31
C VAL A 48 19.74 -37.14 36.90
N GLN A 49 18.84 -37.43 35.95
CA GLN A 49 18.77 -36.62 34.72
C GLN A 49 18.33 -35.20 35.09
N GLY A 50 18.96 -34.21 34.44
CA GLY A 50 18.87 -32.78 34.74
C GLY A 50 17.43 -32.24 34.88
N ASP A 51 17.32 -31.05 35.47
CA ASP A 51 16.05 -30.41 35.83
C ASP A 51 15.11 -30.36 34.60
N GLY A 52 14.16 -31.29 34.51
CA GLY A 52 13.40 -31.64 33.29
C GLY A 52 12.33 -30.62 32.89
N ALA A 53 12.63 -29.33 33.00
CA ALA A 53 11.75 -28.23 32.65
C ALA A 53 11.87 -27.88 31.15
N LYS A 54 10.73 -27.70 30.49
CA LYS A 54 10.67 -27.21 29.09
C LYS A 54 10.29 -25.74 29.10
N THR A 55 11.16 -24.89 28.55
CA THR A 55 10.94 -23.43 28.51
C THR A 55 10.60 -22.97 27.10
N PHE A 56 9.61 -22.10 27.01
CA PHE A 56 9.15 -21.48 25.78
C PHE A 56 9.17 -19.96 25.93
N ALA A 57 9.44 -19.23 24.85
CA ALA A 57 9.45 -17.77 24.82
C ALA A 57 8.35 -17.25 23.89
N TYR A 58 7.57 -16.28 24.36
CA TYR A 58 6.46 -15.69 23.62
C TYR A 58 6.60 -14.17 23.60
N ASP A 59 5.63 -13.46 23.03
CA ASP A 59 5.63 -11.99 23.12
C ASP A 59 5.19 -11.54 24.51
N PHE A 60 4.29 -12.30 25.14
CA PHE A 60 3.88 -12.10 26.54
C PHE A 60 3.66 -13.43 27.26
N SER A 61 4.03 -13.49 28.54
CA SER A 61 3.68 -14.59 29.46
C SER A 61 3.00 -14.00 30.70
N TYR A 62 1.69 -14.17 30.81
CA TYR A 62 0.85 -13.59 31.85
C TYR A 62 0.57 -14.58 32.97
N ASP A 63 1.14 -14.30 34.15
CA ASP A 63 0.82 -15.02 35.37
C ASP A 63 -0.41 -14.40 36.05
N SER A 64 -1.57 -15.06 35.94
CA SER A 64 -2.79 -14.66 36.67
C SER A 64 -3.08 -15.60 37.86
N THR A 65 -2.08 -16.29 38.42
CA THR A 65 -2.30 -17.35 39.43
C THR A 65 -2.56 -16.84 40.84
N ASP A 66 -1.87 -15.79 41.28
CA ASP A 66 -2.02 -15.23 42.62
C ASP A 66 -2.14 -13.71 42.58
N ARG A 67 -3.32 -13.18 42.95
CA ARG A 67 -3.61 -11.73 43.01
C ARG A 67 -2.70 -10.96 43.96
N LYS A 68 -2.02 -11.63 44.90
CA LYS A 68 -1.08 -11.01 45.85
C LYS A 68 0.35 -10.99 45.33
N SER A 69 0.65 -11.72 44.26
CA SER A 69 1.98 -11.74 43.66
C SER A 69 2.27 -10.39 42.97
N PRO A 70 3.50 -9.85 43.08
CA PRO A 70 3.90 -8.69 42.29
C PRO A 70 3.86 -8.96 40.77
N ASP A 71 4.01 -10.22 40.37
CA ASP A 71 3.99 -10.64 38.96
C ASP A 71 2.56 -10.88 38.44
N PHE A 72 1.53 -10.60 39.25
CA PHE A 72 0.14 -10.83 38.88
C PHE A 72 -0.31 -9.93 37.74
N VAL A 73 -0.82 -10.57 36.67
CA VAL A 73 -1.38 -9.88 35.53
C VAL A 73 -2.91 -9.93 35.56
N SER A 74 -3.52 -8.75 35.68
CA SER A 74 -4.98 -8.56 35.67
C SER A 74 -5.58 -8.50 34.26
N GLN A 75 -6.91 -8.67 34.15
CA GLN A 75 -7.65 -8.45 32.89
C GLN A 75 -7.39 -7.06 32.31
N LYS A 76 -7.29 -6.04 33.17
CA LYS A 76 -7.00 -4.66 32.75
C LYS A 76 -5.63 -4.55 32.09
N LYS A 77 -4.60 -5.20 32.66
CA LYS A 77 -3.26 -5.20 32.08
C LYS A 77 -3.21 -5.94 30.74
N ILE A 78 -3.88 -7.08 30.62
CA ILE A 78 -3.99 -7.81 29.34
C ILE A 78 -4.67 -6.95 28.27
N PHE A 79 -5.73 -6.21 28.64
CA PHE A 79 -6.36 -5.26 27.72
C PHE A 79 -5.42 -4.12 27.31
N GLN A 80 -4.64 -3.57 28.24
CA GLN A 80 -3.65 -2.54 27.91
C GLN A 80 -2.59 -3.04 26.93
N ASP A 81 -2.10 -4.26 27.12
CA ASP A 81 -1.00 -4.82 26.33
C ASP A 81 -1.44 -5.36 24.97
N LEU A 82 -2.69 -5.81 24.83
CA LEU A 82 -3.20 -6.43 23.59
C LEU A 82 -4.41 -5.71 22.99
N GLY A 83 -5.36 -5.28 23.82
CA GLY A 83 -6.62 -4.67 23.38
C GLY A 83 -6.43 -3.27 22.80
N VAL A 84 -5.52 -2.46 23.37
CA VAL A 84 -5.20 -1.12 22.83
C VAL A 84 -4.63 -1.22 21.42
N ASP A 85 -3.79 -2.22 21.14
CA ASP A 85 -3.24 -2.43 19.80
C ASP A 85 -4.31 -2.82 18.77
N VAL A 86 -5.34 -3.55 19.21
CA VAL A 86 -6.51 -3.88 18.38
C VAL A 86 -7.31 -2.62 18.04
N LEU A 87 -7.54 -1.74 19.03
CA LEU A 87 -8.20 -0.45 18.81
C LEU A 87 -7.40 0.42 17.85
N HIS A 88 -6.10 0.57 18.09
CA HIS A 88 -5.21 1.35 17.24
C HIS A 88 -5.20 0.83 15.80
N ALA A 89 -5.18 -0.50 15.61
CA ALA A 89 -5.30 -1.11 14.30
C ALA A 89 -6.62 -0.75 13.60
N ALA A 90 -7.74 -0.80 14.32
CA ALA A 90 -9.06 -0.50 13.79
C ALA A 90 -9.18 0.96 13.33
N PHE A 91 -8.74 1.92 14.16
CA PHE A 91 -8.73 3.34 13.80
C PHE A 91 -7.74 3.71 12.69
N GLN A 92 -6.77 2.85 12.41
CA GLN A 92 -5.88 2.96 11.24
C GLN A 92 -6.45 2.27 9.99
N GLY A 93 -7.67 1.71 10.06
CA GLY A 93 -8.29 1.00 8.94
C GLY A 93 -7.71 -0.40 8.68
N PHE A 94 -6.99 -1.01 9.63
CA PHE A 94 -6.55 -2.40 9.51
C PHE A 94 -7.60 -3.35 10.08
N ASN A 95 -7.72 -4.53 9.47
CA ASN A 95 -8.42 -5.64 10.12
C ASN A 95 -7.60 -6.15 11.31
N ALA A 96 -8.29 -6.59 12.35
CA ALA A 96 -7.68 -7.16 13.54
C ALA A 96 -8.37 -8.46 13.95
N CYS A 97 -7.61 -9.38 14.53
CA CYS A 97 -8.16 -10.63 15.05
C CYS A 97 -7.49 -11.00 16.37
N VAL A 98 -8.31 -11.31 17.39
CA VAL A 98 -7.84 -11.88 18.65
C VAL A 98 -8.57 -13.19 18.86
N PHE A 99 -7.83 -14.28 19.03
CA PHE A 99 -8.44 -15.57 19.34
C PHE A 99 -7.81 -16.23 20.56
N ALA A 100 -8.66 -16.77 21.45
CA ALA A 100 -8.22 -17.53 22.60
C ALA A 100 -8.20 -19.04 22.28
N TYR A 101 -7.10 -19.71 22.61
CA TYR A 101 -6.88 -21.14 22.38
C TYR A 101 -6.41 -21.83 23.67
N GLY A 102 -6.77 -23.10 23.84
CA GLY A 102 -6.41 -23.91 25.01
C GLY A 102 -7.50 -24.93 25.37
N GLN A 103 -7.20 -25.83 26.31
CA GLN A 103 -8.16 -26.85 26.75
C GLN A 103 -9.40 -26.24 27.41
N THR A 104 -10.47 -27.00 27.55
CA THR A 104 -11.64 -26.58 28.34
C THR A 104 -11.25 -26.20 29.76
N SER A 105 -11.88 -25.14 30.25
CA SER A 105 -11.59 -24.54 31.55
C SER A 105 -10.15 -24.03 31.72
N SER A 106 -9.37 -23.79 30.65
CA SER A 106 -8.05 -23.14 30.73
C SER A 106 -8.12 -21.62 30.94
N GLY A 107 -9.28 -21.00 30.67
CA GLY A 107 -9.49 -19.55 30.81
C GLY A 107 -9.76 -18.79 29.50
N LYS A 108 -10.09 -19.48 28.40
CA LYS A 108 -10.44 -18.85 27.11
C LYS A 108 -11.58 -17.82 27.23
N SER A 109 -12.78 -18.28 27.62
CA SER A 109 -13.95 -17.41 27.77
C SER A 109 -13.77 -16.36 28.87
N TYR A 110 -13.05 -16.67 29.95
CA TYR A 110 -12.68 -15.66 30.97
C TYR A 110 -11.76 -14.58 30.40
N THR A 111 -10.85 -14.91 29.50
CA THR A 111 -9.99 -13.91 28.84
C THR A 111 -10.79 -13.07 27.84
N MET A 112 -11.62 -13.71 27.03
CA MET A 112 -12.38 -13.03 25.97
C MET A 112 -13.57 -12.24 26.52
N MET A 113 -14.48 -12.88 27.25
CA MET A 113 -15.69 -12.25 27.80
C MET A 113 -15.48 -11.77 29.24
N GLY A 114 -14.83 -12.58 30.06
CA GLY A 114 -14.67 -12.32 31.50
C GLY A 114 -15.94 -12.55 32.31
N GLU A 115 -15.93 -12.06 33.54
CA GLU A 115 -17.07 -12.09 34.46
C GLU A 115 -17.64 -10.68 34.62
N ALA A 116 -18.87 -10.56 35.15
CA ALA A 116 -19.50 -9.26 35.35
C ALA A 116 -18.65 -8.29 36.20
N ALA A 117 -17.97 -8.81 37.22
CA ALA A 117 -17.08 -8.04 38.09
C ALA A 117 -15.68 -7.80 37.49
N ASP A 118 -15.28 -8.60 36.48
CA ASP A 118 -13.94 -8.56 35.90
C ASP A 118 -13.99 -8.82 34.38
N LYS A 119 -14.45 -7.78 33.68
CA LYS A 119 -14.64 -7.73 32.22
C LYS A 119 -13.39 -8.24 31.48
N GLY A 120 -13.60 -9.07 30.45
CA GLY A 120 -12.56 -9.55 29.54
C GLY A 120 -12.23 -8.59 28.41
N LEU A 121 -11.54 -9.11 27.38
CA LEU A 121 -11.10 -8.32 26.24
C LEU A 121 -12.26 -7.77 25.40
N ILE A 122 -13.26 -8.57 25.07
CA ILE A 122 -14.41 -8.16 24.24
C ILE A 122 -15.10 -6.93 24.83
N PRO A 123 -15.64 -6.97 26.07
CA PRO A 123 -16.31 -5.80 26.63
C PRO A 123 -15.37 -4.59 26.77
N ARG A 124 -14.08 -4.78 27.10
CA ARG A 124 -13.12 -3.66 27.22
C ARG A 124 -12.74 -3.05 25.87
N ILE A 125 -12.63 -3.85 24.81
CA ILE A 125 -12.41 -3.37 23.44
C ILE A 125 -13.64 -2.59 22.97
N CYS A 126 -14.85 -3.10 23.19
CA CYS A 126 -16.07 -2.36 22.86
C CYS A 126 -16.17 -1.03 23.63
N GLU A 127 -15.91 -1.04 24.95
CA GLU A 127 -15.91 0.16 25.78
C GLU A 127 -14.83 1.17 25.32
N GLY A 128 -13.61 0.70 25.07
CA GLY A 128 -12.51 1.52 24.58
C GLY A 128 -12.76 2.12 23.19
N LEU A 129 -13.35 1.34 22.28
CA LEU A 129 -13.73 1.81 20.94
C LEU A 129 -14.67 3.01 21.03
N PHE A 130 -15.75 2.92 21.82
CA PHE A 130 -16.69 4.02 21.97
C PHE A 130 -16.12 5.20 22.75
N CYS A 131 -15.27 4.98 23.75
CA CYS A 131 -14.54 6.07 24.38
C CYS A 131 -13.67 6.85 23.39
N GLU A 132 -12.97 6.14 22.49
CA GLU A 132 -12.11 6.76 21.49
C GLU A 132 -12.91 7.44 20.36
N ILE A 133 -14.06 6.86 19.96
CA ILE A 133 -15.03 7.53 19.07
C ILE A 133 -15.48 8.85 19.68
N SER A 134 -15.94 8.85 20.93
CA SER A 134 -16.42 10.07 21.61
C SER A 134 -15.33 11.14 21.69
N ALA A 135 -14.09 10.77 22.01
CA ALA A 135 -12.96 11.72 22.08
C ALA A 135 -12.59 12.32 20.71
N ARG A 136 -12.78 11.58 19.61
CA ARG A 136 -12.47 12.05 18.25
C ARG A 136 -13.61 12.83 17.59
N ASN A 137 -14.82 12.72 18.12
CA ASN A 137 -16.03 13.36 17.56
C ASN A 137 -16.20 14.83 17.99
N GLU A 138 -15.33 15.36 18.86
CA GLU A 138 -15.40 16.76 19.34
C GLU A 138 -14.97 17.81 18.28
N GLY A 139 -14.47 17.38 17.10
CA GLY A 139 -13.89 18.26 16.08
C GLY A 139 -14.61 18.34 14.72
N ASP A 140 -15.87 17.89 14.60
CA ASP A 140 -16.75 17.94 13.40
C ASP A 140 -16.21 17.38 12.06
N ALA A 141 -15.00 16.80 12.03
CA ALA A 141 -14.32 16.39 10.80
C ALA A 141 -14.40 14.88 10.47
N MET A 142 -14.99 14.06 11.35
CA MET A 142 -15.02 12.59 11.20
C MET A 142 -16.38 12.01 11.59
N SER A 143 -16.87 11.07 10.79
CA SER A 143 -18.06 10.28 11.08
C SER A 143 -17.68 8.82 11.31
N PHE A 144 -18.33 8.20 12.29
CA PHE A 144 -18.08 6.82 12.69
C PHE A 144 -19.36 6.01 12.62
N ARG A 145 -19.22 4.76 12.15
CA ARG A 145 -20.30 3.78 12.16
C ARG A 145 -19.78 2.46 12.69
N THR A 146 -20.49 1.91 13.67
CA THR A 146 -20.15 0.64 14.29
C THR A 146 -21.31 -0.33 14.12
N GLU A 147 -21.02 -1.51 13.57
CA GLU A 147 -21.96 -2.64 13.51
C GLU A 147 -21.34 -3.85 14.21
N VAL A 148 -22.15 -4.65 14.88
CA VAL A 148 -21.69 -5.88 15.52
C VAL A 148 -22.45 -7.08 15.00
N SER A 149 -21.75 -8.22 14.93
CA SER A 149 -22.35 -9.52 14.67
C SER A 149 -21.77 -10.55 15.65
N TYR A 150 -22.57 -11.56 15.99
CA TYR A 150 -22.14 -12.60 16.90
C TYR A 150 -22.61 -13.96 16.39
N LEU A 151 -21.67 -14.85 16.12
CA LEU A 151 -21.97 -16.17 15.59
C LEU A 151 -21.36 -17.28 16.44
N GLU A 152 -21.97 -18.44 16.34
CA GLU A 152 -21.48 -19.70 16.90
C GLU A 152 -21.21 -20.70 15.77
N ILE A 153 -20.09 -21.40 15.83
CA ILE A 153 -19.78 -22.54 14.98
C ILE A 153 -19.86 -23.78 15.85
N TYR A 154 -20.86 -24.61 15.58
CA TYR A 154 -21.08 -25.87 16.28
C TYR A 154 -21.31 -26.99 15.26
N ASN A 155 -20.53 -28.06 15.36
CA ASN A 155 -20.63 -29.21 14.47
C ASN A 155 -20.58 -28.82 12.97
N GLU A 156 -19.65 -27.91 12.60
CA GLU A 156 -19.50 -27.36 11.23
C GLU A 156 -20.72 -26.60 10.69
N HIS A 157 -21.64 -26.19 11.56
CA HIS A 157 -22.76 -25.33 11.23
C HIS A 157 -22.60 -23.96 11.87
N VAL A 158 -22.87 -22.90 11.08
CA VAL A 158 -22.88 -21.52 11.57
C VAL A 158 -24.27 -21.18 12.08
N LEU A 159 -24.34 -20.64 13.29
CA LEU A 159 -25.55 -20.13 13.93
C LEU A 159 -25.37 -18.64 14.23
N ASP A 160 -26.36 -17.84 13.88
CA ASP A 160 -26.42 -16.44 14.28
C ASP A 160 -26.95 -16.37 15.71
N LEU A 161 -26.16 -15.77 16.62
CA LEU A 161 -26.51 -15.65 18.04
C LEU A 161 -27.36 -14.43 18.34
N LEU A 162 -27.46 -13.44 17.44
CA LEU A 162 -28.23 -12.21 17.67
C LEU A 162 -29.64 -12.28 17.08
N ASN A 163 -29.88 -13.18 16.13
CA ASN A 163 -31.19 -13.34 15.51
C ASN A 163 -31.94 -14.58 16.04
N LYS A 164 -33.17 -14.38 16.52
CA LYS A 164 -34.03 -15.51 16.93
C LYS A 164 -34.46 -16.27 15.68
N ARG A 165 -34.06 -17.54 15.57
CA ARG A 165 -34.54 -18.43 14.50
C ARG A 165 -36.07 -18.47 14.52
N PRO A 166 -36.78 -18.10 13.44
CA PRO A 166 -38.20 -18.35 13.36
C PRO A 166 -38.44 -19.86 13.34
N SER A 167 -39.49 -20.32 14.00
CA SER A 167 -39.84 -21.75 14.17
C SER A 167 -39.99 -22.51 12.83
N SER A 168 -40.15 -21.79 11.72
CA SER A 168 -40.29 -22.29 10.35
C SER A 168 -38.99 -22.34 9.53
N ALA A 169 -37.84 -21.92 10.07
CA ALA A 169 -36.58 -21.93 9.32
C ALA A 169 -36.10 -23.37 9.04
N PRO A 170 -35.58 -23.67 7.82
CA PRO A 170 -35.03 -24.98 7.50
C PRO A 170 -33.91 -25.36 8.47
N LYS A 171 -33.85 -26.64 8.86
CA LYS A 171 -32.93 -27.22 9.86
C LYS A 171 -31.43 -27.24 9.45
N GLY A 172 -30.94 -26.26 8.70
CA GLY A 172 -29.53 -26.10 8.33
C GLY A 172 -28.97 -24.78 8.87
N GLY A 173 -27.73 -24.79 9.37
CA GLY A 173 -26.98 -23.57 9.70
C GLY A 173 -26.78 -22.64 8.50
N LEU A 174 -26.31 -21.42 8.76
CA LEU A 174 -25.90 -20.48 7.71
C LEU A 174 -24.72 -21.06 6.91
N ARG A 175 -24.62 -20.68 5.64
CA ARG A 175 -23.57 -21.18 4.74
C ARG A 175 -22.42 -20.20 4.68
N VAL A 176 -21.20 -20.70 4.56
CA VAL A 176 -20.03 -19.85 4.28
C VAL A 176 -19.79 -19.81 2.77
N ARG A 177 -19.49 -18.61 2.26
CA ARG A 177 -19.10 -18.32 0.88
C ARG A 177 -17.85 -17.45 0.87
N GLU A 178 -17.32 -17.14 -0.30
CA GLU A 178 -16.11 -16.32 -0.47
C GLU A 178 -16.35 -15.28 -1.57
N HIS A 179 -16.12 -14.02 -1.23
CA HIS A 179 -16.11 -12.90 -2.18
C HIS A 179 -14.68 -12.72 -2.71
N PRO A 180 -14.46 -12.41 -4.00
CA PRO A 180 -13.13 -12.26 -4.58
C PRO A 180 -12.27 -11.19 -3.90
N VAL A 181 -12.89 -10.14 -3.35
CA VAL A 181 -12.19 -9.01 -2.71
C VAL A 181 -12.25 -9.07 -1.19
N ASP A 182 -13.43 -9.34 -0.63
CA ASP A 182 -13.67 -9.23 0.83
C ASP A 182 -13.42 -10.53 1.60
N GLY A 183 -13.06 -11.58 0.87
CA GLY A 183 -12.78 -12.89 1.45
C GLY A 183 -14.04 -13.64 1.92
N PRO A 184 -13.88 -14.58 2.86
CA PRO A 184 -14.96 -15.43 3.33
C PRO A 184 -16.05 -14.68 4.11
N TYR A 185 -17.32 -14.98 3.82
CA TYR A 185 -18.50 -14.38 4.46
C TYR A 185 -19.62 -15.42 4.71
N VAL A 186 -20.57 -15.08 5.57
CA VAL A 186 -21.71 -15.96 5.91
C VAL A 186 -22.97 -15.51 5.15
N GLU A 187 -23.53 -16.41 4.34
CA GLU A 187 -24.74 -16.25 3.54
C GLU A 187 -25.98 -16.81 4.28
N SER A 188 -27.09 -16.07 4.22
CA SER A 188 -28.40 -16.47 4.75
C SER A 188 -29.37 -16.76 3.61
N LYS A 189 -30.28 -17.71 3.83
CA LYS A 189 -31.25 -18.16 2.81
C LYS A 189 -32.42 -17.20 2.56
N LYS A 190 -32.41 -16.00 3.15
CA LYS A 190 -33.36 -14.93 2.78
C LYS A 190 -32.57 -13.91 1.99
N GLY A 191 -33.02 -13.61 0.77
CA GLY A 191 -32.56 -12.49 -0.05
C GLY A 191 -32.91 -11.13 0.57
N CYS A 192 -32.68 -10.98 1.87
CA CYS A 192 -32.66 -9.72 2.57
C CYS A 192 -31.23 -9.18 2.45
N ILE A 193 -30.89 -8.74 1.23
CA ILE A 193 -30.07 -7.54 1.11
C ILE A 193 -30.91 -6.53 1.89
N THR A 194 -30.58 -6.27 3.15
CA THR A 194 -31.04 -5.02 3.74
C THR A 194 -30.15 -3.99 3.06
N PRO A 195 -30.67 -3.16 2.13
CA PRO A 195 -29.96 -1.96 1.78
C PRO A 195 -29.86 -1.16 3.08
N VAL A 196 -28.76 -1.30 3.82
CA VAL A 196 -28.46 -0.33 4.85
C VAL A 196 -27.85 0.83 4.09
N LEU A 197 -28.75 1.68 3.58
CA LEU A 197 -28.42 2.94 2.97
C LEU A 197 -27.85 3.81 4.09
N TRP A 198 -26.54 3.67 4.30
CA TRP A 198 -25.82 4.59 5.16
C TRP A 198 -25.66 5.89 4.39
N PHE A 199 -26.12 6.98 4.99
CA PHE A 199 -25.84 8.33 4.54
C PHE A 199 -24.84 8.88 5.54
N THR A 200 -23.55 8.90 5.20
CA THR A 200 -22.67 9.87 5.87
C THR A 200 -23.00 11.22 5.26
N VAL A 201 -23.60 12.14 6.02
CA VAL A 201 -23.63 13.55 5.64
C VAL A 201 -22.43 14.19 6.29
N VAL A 202 -21.39 14.43 5.51
CA VAL A 202 -20.29 15.32 5.90
C VAL A 202 -20.33 16.45 4.90
N GLU A 203 -20.56 17.68 5.36
CA GLU A 203 -20.62 18.90 4.53
C GLU A 203 -21.42 18.76 3.22
N SER A 204 -22.66 18.24 3.29
CA SER A 204 -23.59 18.10 2.15
C SER A 204 -23.25 17.02 1.10
N VAL A 205 -22.24 16.18 1.32
CA VAL A 205 -21.95 15.00 0.49
C VAL A 205 -22.55 13.75 1.13
N VAL A 206 -23.29 12.96 0.34
CA VAL A 206 -23.85 11.66 0.74
C VAL A 206 -22.98 10.53 0.20
N ILE A 207 -22.31 9.79 1.08
CA ILE A 207 -21.63 8.54 0.71
C ILE A 207 -22.64 7.40 0.85
N VAL A 208 -23.00 6.75 -0.26
CA VAL A 208 -23.90 5.58 -0.27
C VAL A 208 -23.08 4.30 -0.41
N ARG A 209 -23.16 3.41 0.60
CA ARG A 209 -22.49 2.10 0.54
C ARG A 209 -23.47 0.94 0.66
N TRP A 210 -23.32 -0.04 -0.23
CA TRP A 210 -23.99 -1.33 -0.15
C TRP A 210 -23.08 -2.34 0.57
N LEU A 211 -23.56 -2.90 1.68
CA LEU A 211 -22.87 -3.97 2.41
C LEU A 211 -23.57 -5.30 2.11
N CYS A 212 -22.85 -6.24 1.50
CA CYS A 212 -23.33 -7.60 1.28
C CYS A 212 -22.88 -8.50 2.45
N SER A 213 -23.80 -8.80 3.36
CA SER A 213 -23.60 -9.81 4.42
C SER A 213 -24.93 -10.11 5.07
N ASP A 214 -25.34 -11.37 5.04
CA ASP A 214 -26.66 -11.78 5.53
C ASP A 214 -26.63 -12.36 6.96
N LEU A 215 -25.46 -12.40 7.61
CA LEU A 215 -25.38 -12.50 9.08
C LEU A 215 -25.96 -11.21 9.67
N SER A 216 -26.76 -11.30 10.74
CA SER A 216 -27.33 -10.10 11.34
C SER A 216 -26.22 -9.16 11.82
N ARG A 217 -26.20 -7.96 11.23
CA ARG A 217 -25.34 -6.85 11.64
C ARG A 217 -26.23 -5.84 12.33
N HIS A 218 -25.97 -5.64 13.60
CA HIS A 218 -26.70 -4.69 14.43
C HIS A 218 -25.90 -3.42 14.54
N VAL A 219 -26.45 -2.31 14.06
CA VAL A 219 -25.89 -0.98 14.26
C VAL A 219 -25.96 -0.64 15.75
N VAL A 220 -24.87 -0.13 16.30
CA VAL A 220 -24.75 0.21 17.72
C VAL A 220 -24.20 1.63 17.86
N GLN A 221 -24.75 2.39 18.82
CA GLN A 221 -24.40 3.78 19.08
C GLN A 221 -23.56 3.94 20.36
N GLY A 222 -23.49 2.90 21.18
CA GLY A 222 -22.65 2.91 22.38
C GLY A 222 -22.40 1.52 22.95
N TYR A 223 -21.60 1.49 24.02
CA TYR A 223 -21.30 0.25 24.74
C TYR A 223 -22.54 -0.41 25.36
N GLY A 224 -23.56 0.37 25.74
CA GLY A 224 -24.83 -0.16 26.27
C GLY A 224 -25.49 -1.13 25.30
N ASP A 225 -25.71 -0.71 24.06
CA ASP A 225 -26.30 -1.53 22.99
C ASP A 225 -25.50 -2.82 22.76
N VAL A 226 -24.17 -2.71 22.72
CA VAL A 226 -23.28 -3.86 22.55
C VAL A 226 -23.39 -4.81 23.75
N GLY A 227 -23.48 -4.28 24.96
CA GLY A 227 -23.68 -5.03 26.19
C GLY A 227 -24.93 -5.91 26.16
N GLU A 228 -26.05 -5.36 25.69
CA GLU A 228 -27.32 -6.07 25.55
C GLU A 228 -27.25 -7.17 24.48
N LEU A 229 -26.63 -6.88 23.33
CA LEU A 229 -26.44 -7.86 22.26
C LEU A 229 -25.50 -9.00 22.69
N MET A 230 -24.43 -8.69 23.42
CA MET A 230 -23.55 -9.71 24.01
C MET A 230 -24.30 -10.60 25.00
N ALA A 231 -25.10 -10.01 25.89
CA ALA A 231 -25.92 -10.75 26.85
C ALA A 231 -26.92 -11.67 26.14
N THR A 232 -27.60 -11.15 25.11
CA THR A 232 -28.54 -11.89 24.27
C THR A 232 -27.87 -13.06 23.56
N GLY A 233 -26.74 -12.83 22.90
CA GLY A 233 -26.02 -13.88 22.19
C GLY A 233 -25.46 -14.96 23.13
N ASN A 234 -24.97 -14.59 24.31
CA ASN A 234 -24.52 -15.53 25.32
C ASN A 234 -25.68 -16.39 25.88
N ALA A 235 -26.86 -15.81 26.07
CA ALA A 235 -28.05 -16.55 26.47
C ALA A 235 -28.51 -17.54 25.38
N ASN A 236 -28.45 -17.13 24.12
CA ASN A 236 -28.77 -17.99 22.97
C ASN A 236 -27.76 -19.16 22.82
N ARG A 237 -26.46 -18.88 23.01
CA ARG A 237 -25.41 -19.92 23.06
C ARG A 237 -25.65 -20.94 24.17
N THR A 238 -26.16 -20.50 25.33
CA THR A 238 -26.44 -21.37 26.48
C THR A 238 -27.67 -22.25 26.26
N THR A 239 -28.76 -21.69 25.72
CA THR A 239 -30.04 -22.41 25.54
C THR A 239 -30.02 -23.46 24.43
N ALA A 240 -29.12 -23.34 23.46
CA ALA A 240 -28.89 -24.37 22.43
C ALA A 240 -28.27 -25.67 23.00
N SER A 241 -27.79 -25.67 24.25
CA SER A 241 -27.24 -26.85 24.90
C SER A 241 -28.34 -27.76 25.43
N THR A 242 -28.73 -28.75 24.63
CA THR A 242 -29.61 -29.83 25.08
C THR A 242 -28.84 -30.72 26.07
N GLY A 243 -29.10 -30.54 27.38
CA GLY A 243 -28.80 -31.52 28.44
C GLY A 243 -27.33 -31.94 28.65
N MET A 244 -26.75 -31.47 29.77
CA MET A 244 -25.54 -31.99 30.45
C MET A 244 -24.13 -31.62 29.95
N ASN A 245 -23.92 -30.67 29.02
CA ASN A 245 -22.55 -30.25 28.65
C ASN A 245 -22.33 -28.73 28.77
N ASP A 246 -21.11 -28.34 29.15
CA ASP A 246 -20.64 -26.95 29.09
C ASP A 246 -20.55 -26.49 27.63
N ALA A 247 -21.57 -25.79 27.14
CA ALA A 247 -21.70 -25.38 25.74
C ALA A 247 -20.44 -24.68 25.19
N SER A 248 -19.75 -23.91 26.05
CA SER A 248 -18.53 -23.16 25.69
C SER A 248 -17.36 -24.05 25.30
N SER A 249 -17.33 -25.31 25.77
CA SER A 249 -16.25 -26.27 25.50
C SER A 249 -16.32 -26.88 24.10
N ARG A 250 -17.49 -26.82 23.44
CA ARG A 250 -17.79 -27.62 22.24
C ARG A 250 -18.16 -26.80 21.01
N SER A 251 -18.23 -25.48 21.14
CA SER A 251 -18.49 -24.57 20.03
C SER A 251 -17.51 -23.40 20.03
N HIS A 252 -17.24 -22.89 18.83
CA HIS A 252 -16.48 -21.64 18.67
C HIS A 252 -17.45 -20.48 18.64
N ALA A 253 -17.11 -19.37 19.29
CA ALA A 253 -17.87 -18.14 19.20
C ALA A 253 -17.01 -17.05 18.56
N ILE A 254 -17.56 -16.33 17.59
CA ILE A 254 -16.89 -15.23 16.90
C ILE A 254 -17.76 -13.99 17.05
N PHE A 255 -17.30 -13.05 17.88
CA PHE A 255 -17.88 -11.72 17.96
C PHE A 255 -17.11 -10.80 17.01
N THR A 256 -17.80 -10.18 16.06
CA THR A 256 -17.18 -9.33 15.05
C THR A 256 -17.69 -7.91 15.16
N ILE A 257 -16.76 -6.95 15.24
CA ILE A 257 -17.04 -5.53 15.12
C ILE A 257 -16.66 -5.11 13.71
N HIS A 258 -17.62 -4.53 12.99
CA HIS A 258 -17.41 -3.83 11.74
C HIS A 258 -17.36 -2.35 12.05
N PHE A 259 -16.19 -1.74 11.88
CA PHE A 259 -15.97 -0.35 12.20
C PHE A 259 -15.60 0.42 10.93
N THR A 260 -16.43 1.41 10.62
CA THR A 260 -16.29 2.28 9.48
C THR A 260 -16.03 3.69 9.97
N GLN A 261 -15.02 4.33 9.40
CA GLN A 261 -14.70 5.73 9.63
C GLN A 261 -14.69 6.47 8.31
N ALA A 262 -15.38 7.61 8.27
CA ALA A 262 -15.45 8.49 7.13
C ALA A 262 -14.91 9.87 7.53
N ARG A 263 -14.06 10.45 6.69
CA ARG A 263 -13.43 11.76 6.90
C ARG A 263 -13.21 12.45 5.57
N PHE A 264 -13.03 13.77 5.59
CA PHE A 264 -12.46 14.46 4.43
C PHE A 264 -10.93 14.42 4.50
N ASP A 265 -10.30 14.06 3.39
CA ASP A 265 -8.87 14.14 3.16
C ASP A 265 -8.64 15.02 1.94
N SER A 266 -8.10 16.22 2.12
CA SER A 266 -7.86 17.19 1.04
C SER A 266 -9.13 17.47 0.19
N GLU A 267 -10.25 17.78 0.85
CA GLU A 267 -11.58 18.02 0.24
C GLU A 267 -12.24 16.80 -0.41
N LEU A 268 -11.60 15.62 -0.39
CA LEU A 268 -12.19 14.38 -0.88
C LEU A 268 -12.77 13.53 0.26
N PRO A 269 -13.98 12.97 0.09
CA PRO A 269 -14.51 12.01 1.04
C PRO A 269 -13.68 10.72 1.01
N CYS A 270 -13.17 10.31 2.18
CA CYS A 270 -12.42 9.09 2.38
C CYS A 270 -13.12 8.21 3.41
N GLU A 271 -13.28 6.92 3.08
CA GLU A 271 -13.85 5.91 3.96
C GLU A 271 -12.81 4.80 4.20
N MET A 272 -12.60 4.47 5.47
CA MET A 272 -11.79 3.33 5.90
C MET A 272 -12.66 2.32 6.65
N LEU A 273 -12.44 1.04 6.36
CA LEU A 273 -13.11 -0.06 7.04
C LEU A 273 -12.11 -0.89 7.83
N SER A 274 -12.54 -1.33 9.00
CA SER A 274 -11.82 -2.33 9.79
C SER A 274 -12.80 -3.40 10.27
N LYS A 275 -12.35 -4.65 10.19
CA LYS A 275 -13.04 -5.81 10.73
C LYS A 275 -12.26 -6.35 11.91
N ILE A 276 -12.87 -6.35 13.10
CA ILE A 276 -12.27 -6.86 14.33
C ILE A 276 -12.95 -8.18 14.68
N HIS A 277 -12.22 -9.29 14.59
CA HIS A 277 -12.68 -10.60 15.04
C HIS A 277 -12.20 -10.90 16.45
N LEU A 278 -13.13 -11.18 17.37
CA LEU A 278 -12.85 -11.57 18.74
C LEU A 278 -13.40 -12.97 18.96
N VAL A 279 -12.50 -13.96 19.00
CA VAL A 279 -12.82 -15.38 18.87
C VAL A 279 -12.56 -16.13 20.18
N ASP A 280 -13.58 -16.82 20.67
CA ASP A 280 -13.51 -17.78 21.77
C ASP A 280 -13.63 -19.19 21.19
N LEU A 281 -12.50 -19.89 21.04
CA LEU A 281 -12.48 -21.23 20.45
C LEU A 281 -13.00 -22.29 21.42
N ALA A 282 -13.44 -23.43 20.88
CA ALA A 282 -13.73 -24.64 21.63
C ALA A 282 -12.49 -25.19 22.36
N GLY A 283 -12.68 -26.16 23.26
CA GLY A 283 -11.60 -26.86 23.95
C GLY A 283 -10.64 -27.56 22.98
N SER A 284 -9.33 -27.37 23.17
CA SER A 284 -8.29 -28.01 22.35
C SER A 284 -7.98 -29.46 22.71
N GLU A 285 -8.55 -29.95 23.82
CA GLU A 285 -8.35 -31.32 24.28
C GLU A 285 -8.88 -32.34 23.28
N ARG A 286 -8.23 -33.49 23.23
CA ARG A 286 -8.69 -34.60 22.38
C ARG A 286 -9.92 -35.23 23.02
N ALA A 287 -10.97 -35.43 22.22
CA ALA A 287 -12.12 -36.19 22.69
C ALA A 287 -11.73 -37.66 22.90
N ASP A 288 -11.99 -38.20 24.09
CA ASP A 288 -11.82 -39.62 24.38
C ASP A 288 -12.81 -40.44 23.55
N ALA A 289 -12.36 -40.91 22.38
CA ALA A 289 -13.16 -41.68 21.42
C ALA A 289 -13.66 -43.02 21.98
N THR A 290 -13.14 -43.48 23.13
CA THR A 290 -13.39 -44.82 23.68
C THR A 290 -14.68 -44.95 24.49
N ARG A 291 -15.33 -43.85 24.91
CA ARG A 291 -16.55 -43.90 25.75
C ARG A 291 -17.83 -43.34 25.10
N ALA A 292 -17.73 -42.72 23.93
CA ALA A 292 -18.88 -42.16 23.24
C ALA A 292 -19.33 -43.08 22.09
N THR A 293 -20.57 -43.59 22.15
CA THR A 293 -21.17 -44.39 21.07
C THR A 293 -22.12 -43.54 20.20
N GLY A 294 -22.18 -43.84 18.90
CA GLY A 294 -23.16 -43.27 17.97
C GLY A 294 -22.99 -41.79 17.62
N THR A 295 -24.05 -41.00 17.78
CA THR A 295 -24.14 -39.58 17.39
C THR A 295 -23.15 -38.68 18.13
N ARG A 296 -22.87 -38.96 19.41
CA ARG A 296 -21.90 -38.21 20.22
C ARG A 296 -20.46 -38.35 19.71
N LEU A 297 -20.11 -39.49 19.13
CA LEU A 297 -18.79 -39.72 18.53
C LEU A 297 -18.62 -38.88 17.26
N LYS A 298 -19.64 -38.84 16.40
CA LYS A 298 -19.64 -37.99 15.18
C LYS A 298 -19.57 -36.50 15.53
N GLU A 299 -20.30 -36.09 16.56
CA GLU A 299 -20.29 -34.71 17.07
C GLU A 299 -18.91 -34.33 17.63
N GLY A 300 -18.30 -35.18 18.48
CA GLY A 300 -16.94 -34.98 18.97
C GLY A 300 -15.89 -34.93 17.86
N ALA A 301 -16.04 -35.78 16.83
CA ALA A 301 -15.15 -35.77 15.67
C ALA A 301 -15.25 -34.46 14.86
N ASN A 302 -16.46 -33.93 14.66
CA ASN A 302 -16.68 -32.69 13.93
C ASN A 302 -16.26 -31.44 14.71
N ILE A 303 -16.39 -31.43 16.04
CA ILE A 303 -15.85 -30.34 16.87
C ILE A 303 -14.33 -30.30 16.72
N ASN A 304 -13.68 -31.45 16.84
CA ASN A 304 -12.23 -31.56 16.69
C ASN A 304 -11.77 -31.31 15.26
N LYS A 305 -12.61 -31.56 14.24
CA LYS A 305 -12.29 -31.28 12.84
C LYS A 305 -11.81 -29.84 12.66
N SER A 306 -12.58 -28.86 13.13
CA SER A 306 -12.23 -27.44 13.03
C SER A 306 -10.88 -27.08 13.68
N LEU A 307 -10.58 -27.61 14.87
CA LEU A 307 -9.32 -27.35 15.58
C LEU A 307 -8.13 -28.13 15.01
N VAL A 308 -8.36 -29.35 14.50
CA VAL A 308 -7.36 -30.14 13.78
C VAL A 308 -6.97 -29.43 12.49
N THR A 309 -7.96 -29.01 11.70
CA THR A 309 -7.72 -28.22 10.48
C THR A 309 -7.01 -26.91 10.79
N LEU A 310 -7.39 -26.20 11.85
CA LEU A 310 -6.68 -25.01 12.32
C LEU A 310 -5.20 -25.33 12.61
N GLY A 311 -4.91 -26.46 13.24
CA GLY A 311 -3.55 -26.93 13.49
C GLY A 311 -2.76 -27.23 12.22
N SER A 312 -3.40 -27.82 11.21
CA SER A 312 -2.80 -28.06 9.90
C SER A 312 -2.49 -26.75 9.16
N VAL A 313 -3.41 -25.77 9.19
CA VAL A 313 -3.22 -24.43 8.62
C VAL A 313 -2.03 -23.73 9.28
N ILE A 314 -1.99 -23.70 10.61
CA ILE A 314 -0.91 -23.05 11.37
C ILE A 314 0.44 -23.72 11.11
N SER A 315 0.49 -25.05 11.04
CA SER A 315 1.73 -25.78 10.74
C SER A 315 2.22 -25.47 9.33
N ALA A 316 1.33 -25.55 8.33
CA ALA A 316 1.70 -25.26 6.95
C ALA A 316 2.16 -23.81 6.74
N LEU A 317 1.54 -22.84 7.41
CA LEU A 317 1.96 -21.44 7.38
C LEU A 317 3.30 -21.19 8.11
N ALA A 318 3.53 -21.87 9.24
CA ALA A 318 4.80 -21.78 9.96
C ALA A 318 5.95 -22.37 9.12
N ASP A 319 5.75 -23.53 8.49
CA ASP A 319 6.76 -24.20 7.67
C ASP A 319 7.13 -23.38 6.42
N MET A 320 6.19 -22.59 5.87
CA MET A 320 6.46 -21.66 4.76
C MET A 320 7.34 -20.46 5.17
N SER A 321 7.28 -20.05 6.43
CA SER A 321 8.04 -18.90 6.94
C SER A 321 9.54 -19.23 7.14
N ASP A 322 9.86 -20.51 7.34
CA ASP A 322 11.22 -21.02 7.42
C ASP A 322 11.80 -21.18 6.00
N LYS A 323 12.85 -20.40 5.70
CA LYS A 323 13.46 -20.15 4.38
C LYS A 323 14.05 -21.38 3.65
N GLN A 324 13.72 -22.61 4.04
CA GLN A 324 14.23 -23.85 3.45
C GLN A 324 13.23 -24.58 2.53
N ALA A 325 11.96 -24.16 2.47
CA ALA A 325 11.02 -24.74 1.51
C ALA A 325 11.20 -24.08 0.12
N THR A 326 11.78 -24.83 -0.82
CA THR A 326 11.72 -24.55 -2.27
C THR A 326 10.32 -24.10 -2.68
N LYS A 327 10.22 -23.11 -3.59
CA LYS A 327 9.02 -22.48 -4.22
C LYS A 327 7.93 -23.45 -4.75
N LYS A 328 7.50 -24.45 -3.98
CA LYS A 328 6.24 -25.14 -4.18
C LYS A 328 5.17 -24.30 -3.50
N GLN A 329 4.12 -23.95 -4.22
CA GLN A 329 2.89 -23.48 -3.58
C GLN A 329 2.44 -24.56 -2.60
N THR A 330 2.73 -24.37 -1.32
CA THR A 330 2.23 -25.27 -0.28
C THR A 330 0.74 -24.95 -0.12
N PHE A 331 -0.10 -25.93 -0.38
CA PHE A 331 -1.55 -25.74 -0.28
C PHE A 331 -1.93 -25.57 1.19
N ILE A 332 -2.61 -24.47 1.52
CA ILE A 332 -3.13 -24.22 2.88
C ILE A 332 -4.62 -24.63 2.94
N PRO A 333 -5.02 -25.60 3.78
CA PRO A 333 -6.35 -26.21 3.77
C PRO A 333 -7.42 -25.36 4.49
N TYR A 334 -7.57 -24.07 4.15
CA TYR A 334 -8.56 -23.21 4.81
C TYR A 334 -10.00 -23.71 4.65
N ARG A 335 -10.31 -24.33 3.51
CA ARG A 335 -11.67 -24.79 3.17
C ARG A 335 -12.10 -26.08 3.87
N ASP A 336 -11.18 -26.77 4.52
CA ASP A 336 -11.46 -28.07 5.14
C ASP A 336 -12.33 -27.95 6.39
N SER A 337 -12.42 -26.76 7.00
CA SER A 337 -13.35 -26.46 8.08
C SER A 337 -13.96 -25.06 7.96
N VAL A 338 -15.16 -24.89 8.52
CA VAL A 338 -15.87 -23.60 8.55
C VAL A 338 -15.05 -22.54 9.30
N LEU A 339 -14.45 -22.92 10.43
CA LEU A 339 -13.64 -22.02 11.26
C LEU A 339 -12.43 -21.50 10.49
N THR A 340 -11.64 -22.39 9.90
CA THR A 340 -10.44 -22.00 9.15
C THR A 340 -10.77 -21.22 7.89
N TRP A 341 -11.94 -21.45 7.30
CA TRP A 341 -12.38 -20.68 6.17
C TRP A 341 -12.73 -19.25 6.60
N LEU A 342 -13.51 -19.07 7.68
CA LEU A 342 -13.84 -17.75 8.21
C LEU A 342 -12.61 -16.98 8.74
N LEU A 343 -11.60 -17.68 9.26
CA LEU A 343 -10.36 -17.08 9.76
C LEU A 343 -9.23 -17.02 8.72
N LYS A 344 -9.52 -17.27 7.44
CA LYS A 344 -8.52 -17.24 6.36
C LYS A 344 -7.74 -15.92 6.35
N ASP A 345 -8.43 -14.79 6.47
CA ASP A 345 -7.78 -13.47 6.48
C ASP A 345 -6.98 -13.21 7.75
N SER A 346 -7.33 -13.89 8.86
CA SER A 346 -6.64 -13.77 10.15
C SER A 346 -5.33 -14.56 10.22
N LEU A 347 -5.18 -15.62 9.42
CA LEU A 347 -4.00 -16.50 9.48
C LEU A 347 -3.33 -16.53 8.12
N GLY A 348 -2.25 -15.76 7.95
CA GLY A 348 -1.53 -15.60 6.68
C GLY A 348 -2.15 -14.59 5.71
N GLY A 349 -3.16 -13.83 6.13
CA GLY A 349 -3.93 -12.90 5.28
C GLY A 349 -3.86 -11.43 5.70
N ASN A 350 -4.89 -10.66 5.32
CA ASN A 350 -5.06 -9.25 5.62
C ASN A 350 -5.67 -9.04 7.02
N SER A 351 -4.86 -9.22 8.07
CA SER A 351 -5.25 -8.93 9.45
C SER A 351 -4.03 -8.79 10.37
N LYS A 352 -4.09 -7.89 11.36
CA LYS A 352 -3.21 -7.90 12.52
C LYS A 352 -3.76 -8.90 13.54
N THR A 353 -3.03 -9.99 13.79
CA THR A 353 -3.58 -11.12 14.54
C THR A 353 -2.82 -11.41 15.82
N ILE A 354 -3.58 -11.67 16.89
CA ILE A 354 -3.11 -11.98 18.23
C ILE A 354 -3.71 -13.32 18.67
N MET A 355 -2.86 -14.26 19.04
CA MET A 355 -3.25 -15.51 19.68
C MET A 355 -3.04 -15.40 21.18
N ILE A 356 -4.05 -15.79 21.97
CA ILE A 356 -3.92 -15.93 23.42
C ILE A 356 -4.05 -17.40 23.80
N ALA A 357 -2.92 -18.02 24.15
CA ALA A 357 -2.83 -19.39 24.60
C ALA A 357 -3.08 -19.46 26.11
N THR A 358 -4.24 -19.96 26.50
CA THR A 358 -4.65 -20.11 27.91
C THR A 358 -4.32 -21.51 28.42
N ILE A 359 -3.70 -21.61 29.59
CA ILE A 359 -3.19 -22.88 30.15
C ILE A 359 -3.59 -23.10 31.61
N SER A 360 -3.64 -24.36 32.04
CA SER A 360 -3.83 -24.73 33.44
C SER A 360 -2.49 -24.90 34.15
N PRO A 361 -2.32 -24.44 35.40
CA PRO A 361 -1.11 -24.67 36.17
C PRO A 361 -0.99 -26.09 36.73
N ALA A 362 -2.04 -26.91 36.66
CA ALA A 362 -2.12 -28.20 37.36
C ALA A 362 -1.36 -29.33 36.64
N ASP A 363 -0.65 -30.17 37.40
CA ASP A 363 0.13 -31.33 36.92
C ASP A 363 -0.69 -32.34 36.10
N VAL A 364 -1.95 -32.58 36.49
CA VAL A 364 -2.88 -33.45 35.76
C VAL A 364 -3.12 -33.00 34.31
N ASN A 365 -2.87 -31.73 33.98
CA ASN A 365 -3.05 -31.14 32.67
C ASN A 365 -1.73 -30.94 31.90
N TYR A 366 -0.63 -31.58 32.32
CA TYR A 366 0.69 -31.40 31.71
C TYR A 366 0.68 -31.62 30.19
N GLY A 367 0.03 -32.69 29.71
CA GLY A 367 0.01 -33.05 28.30
C GLY A 367 -0.70 -32.02 27.41
N GLU A 368 -1.84 -31.53 27.87
CA GLU A 368 -2.61 -30.49 27.18
C GLU A 368 -1.88 -29.14 27.23
N THR A 369 -1.34 -28.76 28.39
CA THR A 369 -0.55 -27.53 28.54
C THR A 369 0.66 -27.52 27.61
N LEU A 370 1.41 -28.62 27.54
CA LEU A 370 2.55 -28.74 26.62
C LEU A 370 2.12 -28.64 25.16
N SER A 371 0.97 -29.23 24.80
CA SER A 371 0.42 -29.19 23.45
C SER A 371 0.02 -27.76 23.05
N THR A 372 -0.65 -27.03 23.96
CA THR A 372 -1.00 -25.62 23.78
C THR A 372 0.23 -24.73 23.61
N LEU A 373 1.27 -24.91 24.44
CA LEU A 373 2.53 -24.14 24.34
C LEU A 373 3.25 -24.37 23.01
N ARG A 374 3.34 -25.61 22.55
CA ARG A 374 3.92 -25.94 21.23
C ARG A 374 3.11 -25.36 20.07
N TYR A 375 1.79 -25.36 20.20
CA TYR A 375 0.90 -24.78 19.22
C TYR A 375 1.10 -23.27 19.10
N ALA A 376 1.13 -22.59 20.25
CA ALA A 376 1.40 -21.15 20.36
C ALA A 376 2.78 -20.79 19.75
N SER A 377 3.80 -21.62 19.99
CA SER A 377 5.14 -21.40 19.43
C SER A 377 5.15 -21.44 17.90
N ARG A 378 4.34 -22.31 17.27
CA ARG A 378 4.21 -22.37 15.81
C ARG A 378 3.43 -21.19 15.25
N ALA A 379 2.35 -20.80 15.93
CA ALA A 379 1.54 -19.65 15.51
C ALA A 379 2.37 -18.36 15.44
N LYS A 380 3.34 -18.17 16.35
CA LYS A 380 4.25 -17.02 16.35
C LYS A 380 5.05 -16.84 15.05
N SER A 381 5.35 -17.93 14.35
CA SER A 381 6.10 -17.90 13.08
C SER A 381 5.27 -17.47 11.88
N ILE A 382 3.93 -17.42 12.01
CA ILE A 382 3.05 -17.01 10.91
C ILE A 382 3.24 -15.51 10.64
N VAL A 383 3.37 -15.17 9.36
CA VAL A 383 3.47 -13.79 8.90
C VAL A 383 2.23 -13.42 8.09
N ASN A 384 1.51 -12.39 8.54
CA ASN A 384 0.36 -11.80 7.88
C ASN A 384 0.78 -10.60 7.01
N SER A 385 -0.11 -10.21 6.09
CA SER A 385 0.04 -9.04 5.21
C SER A 385 -1.11 -8.05 5.43
N PRO A 386 -1.20 -7.39 6.61
CA PRO A 386 -2.26 -6.43 6.87
C PRO A 386 -2.12 -5.19 5.97
N THR A 387 -3.24 -4.75 5.40
CA THR A 387 -3.36 -3.56 4.56
C THR A 387 -4.44 -2.65 5.11
N VAL A 388 -4.31 -1.34 4.90
CA VAL A 388 -5.37 -0.38 5.22
C VAL A 388 -6.51 -0.58 4.23
N ASN A 389 -7.73 -0.82 4.72
CA ASN A 389 -8.90 -1.00 3.86
C ASN A 389 -9.56 0.35 3.58
N GLU A 390 -8.98 1.11 2.67
CA GLU A 390 -9.57 2.32 2.08
C GLU A 390 -10.43 1.95 0.85
N ASP A 391 -11.44 2.78 0.55
CA ASP A 391 -12.17 2.66 -0.71
C ASP A 391 -11.21 2.85 -1.91
N ALA A 392 -11.16 1.85 -2.79
CA ALA A 392 -10.27 1.84 -3.95
C ALA A 392 -10.58 2.99 -4.92
N SER A 393 -11.84 3.38 -5.06
CA SER A 393 -12.23 4.51 -5.91
C SER A 393 -11.67 5.81 -5.34
N VAL A 394 -11.74 6.02 -4.02
CA VAL A 394 -11.15 7.21 -3.38
C VAL A 394 -9.63 7.21 -3.53
N LYS A 395 -8.98 6.07 -3.32
CA LYS A 395 -7.53 5.95 -3.48
C LYS A 395 -7.08 6.34 -4.89
N VAL A 396 -7.78 5.83 -5.93
CA VAL A 396 -7.50 6.19 -7.33
C VAL A 396 -7.76 7.67 -7.59
N ILE A 397 -8.83 8.24 -7.04
CA ILE A 397 -9.12 9.68 -7.19
C ILE A 397 -7.99 10.52 -6.60
N ARG A 398 -7.47 10.17 -5.41
CA ARG A 398 -6.32 10.87 -4.79
C ARG A 398 -5.07 10.79 -5.65
N GLU A 399 -4.71 9.58 -6.11
CA GLU A 399 -3.56 9.38 -7.00
C GLU A 399 -3.69 10.18 -8.30
N LEU A 400 -4.89 10.25 -8.88
CA LEU A 400 -5.17 11.06 -10.06
C LEU A 400 -5.08 12.57 -9.79
N GLN A 401 -5.54 13.04 -8.63
CA GLN A 401 -5.42 14.45 -8.25
C GLN A 401 -3.97 14.87 -8.01
N GLU A 402 -3.18 14.04 -7.33
CA GLU A 402 -1.74 14.25 -7.15
C GLU A 402 -1.04 14.34 -8.52
N GLU A 403 -1.39 13.45 -9.44
CA GLU A 403 -0.83 13.46 -10.80
C GLU A 403 -1.28 14.70 -11.59
N ILE A 404 -2.54 15.15 -11.47
CA ILE A 404 -3.02 16.40 -12.06
C ILE A 404 -2.25 17.60 -11.50
N ALA A 405 -2.03 17.65 -10.19
CA ALA A 405 -1.27 18.73 -9.56
C ALA A 405 0.18 18.75 -10.04
N ARG A 406 0.81 17.57 -10.15
CA ARG A 406 2.16 17.41 -10.70
C ARG A 406 2.23 17.92 -12.14
N LEU A 407 1.32 17.46 -13.00
CA LEU A 407 1.30 17.86 -14.42
C LEU A 407 1.07 19.36 -14.60
N ARG A 408 0.18 19.98 -13.81
CA ARG A 408 -0.03 21.43 -13.82
C ARG A 408 1.23 22.20 -13.43
N GLY A 409 1.98 21.72 -12.43
CA GLY A 409 3.26 22.31 -12.02
C GLY A 409 4.31 22.28 -13.13
N LEU A 410 4.44 21.15 -13.85
CA LEU A 410 5.33 21.06 -15.01
C LEU A 410 4.90 22.00 -16.15
N LEU A 411 3.59 22.12 -16.38
CA LEU A 411 3.06 23.01 -17.41
C LEU A 411 3.39 24.48 -17.11
N ASP A 412 3.29 24.89 -15.85
CA ASP A 412 3.59 26.26 -15.42
C ASP A 412 5.08 26.59 -15.55
N GLN A 413 5.96 25.66 -15.17
CA GLN A 413 7.41 25.78 -15.41
C GLN A 413 7.73 25.95 -16.89
N THR A 414 7.17 25.08 -17.74
CA THR A 414 7.38 25.14 -19.19
C THR A 414 6.86 26.46 -19.77
N SER A 415 5.71 26.94 -19.29
CA SER A 415 5.12 28.21 -19.71
C SER A 415 6.01 29.41 -19.36
N GLN A 416 6.61 29.42 -18.17
CA GLN A 416 7.55 30.47 -17.75
C GLN A 416 8.81 30.48 -18.63
N GLU A 417 9.36 29.31 -18.92
CA GLU A 417 10.56 29.15 -19.76
C GLU A 417 10.31 29.64 -21.20
N VAL A 418 9.15 29.32 -21.78
CA VAL A 418 8.72 29.84 -23.09
C VAL A 418 8.58 31.36 -23.05
N LEU A 419 8.01 31.94 -21.98
CA LEU A 419 7.83 33.38 -21.85
C LEU A 419 9.17 34.11 -21.78
N GLU A 420 10.15 33.52 -21.08
CA GLU A 420 11.50 34.06 -20.93
C GLU A 420 12.26 34.04 -22.26
N LEU A 421 12.24 32.90 -22.95
CA LEU A 421 12.80 32.77 -24.31
C LEU A 421 12.15 33.74 -25.31
N THR A 422 10.82 33.94 -25.22
CA THR A 422 10.11 34.87 -26.10
C THR A 422 10.54 36.31 -25.84
N LYS A 423 10.75 36.71 -24.57
CA LYS A 423 11.27 38.04 -24.21
C LYS A 423 12.69 38.24 -24.72
N GLU A 424 13.57 37.27 -24.52
CA GLU A 424 14.96 37.33 -25.02
C GLU A 424 14.99 37.49 -26.54
N TRP A 425 14.20 36.68 -27.24
CA TRP A 425 14.11 36.74 -28.70
C TRP A 425 13.59 38.10 -29.18
N THR A 426 12.56 38.64 -28.54
CA THR A 426 11.99 39.94 -28.87
C THR A 426 13.01 41.06 -28.67
N ASN A 427 13.76 41.04 -27.56
CA ASN A 427 14.79 42.05 -27.29
C ASN A 427 15.92 42.02 -28.33
N LYS A 428 16.41 40.82 -28.69
CA LYS A 428 17.41 40.66 -29.76
C LYS A 428 16.90 41.19 -31.10
N TRP A 429 15.63 40.99 -31.40
CA TRP A 429 14.99 41.56 -32.60
C TRP A 429 15.01 43.08 -32.60
N TRP A 430 14.64 43.72 -31.49
CA TRP A 430 14.66 45.18 -31.37
C TRP A 430 16.07 45.77 -31.45
N GLU A 431 17.06 45.12 -30.85
CA GLU A 431 18.47 45.51 -30.97
C GLU A 431 18.91 45.43 -32.44
N THR A 432 18.58 44.33 -33.13
CA THR A 432 18.90 44.16 -34.55
C THR A 432 18.20 45.22 -35.42
N GLU A 433 16.93 45.53 -35.15
CA GLU A 433 16.18 46.57 -35.87
C GLU A 433 16.78 47.96 -35.67
N ASN A 434 17.23 48.29 -34.45
CA ASN A 434 17.84 49.59 -34.16
C ASN A 434 19.22 49.73 -34.80
N ILE A 435 20.04 48.68 -34.78
CA ILE A 435 21.35 48.67 -35.47
C ILE A 435 21.14 48.91 -36.97
N LEU A 436 20.17 48.22 -37.59
CA LEU A 436 19.85 48.41 -39.00
C LEU A 436 19.37 49.83 -39.33
N LYS A 437 18.70 50.51 -38.40
CA LYS A 437 18.26 51.91 -38.58
C LYS A 437 19.40 52.93 -38.41
N GLU A 438 20.40 52.65 -37.56
CA GLU A 438 21.50 53.58 -37.31
C GLU A 438 22.65 53.49 -38.34
N GLU A 439 22.85 52.36 -39.01
CA GLU A 439 23.94 52.14 -39.98
C GLU A 439 23.60 52.34 -41.49
N ILE A 440 22.71 53.28 -41.84
CA ILE A 440 22.45 53.70 -43.25
C ILE A 440 21.72 52.63 -44.09
N LEU A 441 20.75 51.90 -43.52
CA LEU A 441 19.92 50.96 -44.27
C LEU A 441 18.42 51.18 -44.04
N ALA A 442 17.72 51.71 -45.05
CA ALA A 442 16.27 51.80 -45.03
C ALA A 442 15.68 50.53 -45.67
N LEU A 443 15.43 49.50 -44.86
CA LEU A 443 14.68 48.33 -45.31
C LEU A 443 13.20 48.69 -45.40
N ARG A 444 12.62 48.62 -46.60
CA ARG A 444 11.18 48.85 -46.81
C ARG A 444 10.51 47.54 -47.23
N LYS A 445 9.44 47.17 -46.53
CA LYS A 445 8.63 46.00 -46.87
C LYS A 445 7.67 46.34 -48.02
N GLU A 446 7.81 45.69 -49.16
CA GLU A 446 6.86 45.75 -50.28
C GLU A 446 6.37 44.34 -50.63
N GLY A 447 5.09 44.08 -50.39
CA GLY A 447 4.49 42.76 -50.60
C GLY A 447 5.15 41.66 -49.76
N SER A 448 5.48 40.54 -50.40
CA SER A 448 6.17 39.38 -49.79
C SER A 448 7.69 39.48 -49.82
N GLY A 449 8.27 40.59 -50.32
CA GLY A 449 9.72 40.82 -50.40
C GLY A 449 10.20 42.00 -49.54
N VAL A 450 11.52 42.10 -49.37
CA VAL A 450 12.20 43.21 -48.69
C VAL A 450 13.04 43.96 -49.72
N VAL A 451 12.85 45.28 -49.83
CA VAL A 451 13.65 46.14 -50.73
C VAL A 451 14.73 46.84 -49.90
N LEU A 452 15.96 46.75 -50.39
CA LEU A 452 17.15 47.30 -49.76
C LEU A 452 17.54 48.62 -50.45
N ASP A 453 17.40 49.75 -49.75
CA ASP A 453 17.80 51.06 -50.25
C ASP A 453 19.15 51.45 -49.61
N SER A 454 20.25 51.21 -50.33
CA SER A 454 21.62 51.47 -49.86
C SER A 454 22.35 52.41 -50.82
N GLN A 455 23.03 53.42 -50.27
CA GLN A 455 23.78 54.44 -51.02
C GLN A 455 25.22 54.03 -51.36
N LEU A 456 25.69 52.88 -50.86
CA LEU A 456 27.05 52.37 -51.08
C LEU A 456 27.03 51.03 -51.84
N PRO A 457 28.03 50.74 -52.70
CA PRO A 457 28.16 49.42 -53.32
C PRO A 457 28.31 48.33 -52.25
N HIS A 458 27.55 47.25 -52.37
CA HIS A 458 27.51 46.17 -51.39
C HIS A 458 27.31 44.79 -52.05
N LEU A 459 27.80 43.74 -51.39
CA LEU A 459 27.53 42.34 -51.73
C LEU A 459 26.52 41.76 -50.73
N ILE A 460 25.66 40.85 -51.17
CA ILE A 460 24.62 40.23 -50.33
C ILE A 460 24.79 38.71 -50.38
N GLY A 461 25.35 38.13 -49.31
CA GLY A 461 25.44 36.68 -49.13
C GLY A 461 24.15 36.12 -48.55
N ILE A 462 23.68 35.01 -49.15
CA ILE A 462 22.51 34.26 -48.68
C ILE A 462 23.00 32.90 -48.17
N ASP A 463 22.78 32.62 -46.89
CA ASP A 463 23.07 31.30 -46.34
C ASP A 463 22.09 30.25 -46.92
N LYS A 464 22.61 29.06 -47.24
CA LYS A 464 21.82 27.97 -47.83
C LYS A 464 21.05 27.16 -46.79
N ASP A 465 21.36 27.31 -45.50
CA ASP A 465 20.62 26.58 -44.48
C ASP A 465 19.23 27.22 -44.28
N LEU A 466 18.18 26.45 -44.63
CA LEU A 466 16.76 26.81 -44.50
C LEU A 466 16.35 27.21 -43.07
N LEU A 467 17.16 26.86 -42.07
CA LEU A 467 16.95 27.24 -40.66
C LEU A 467 17.75 28.48 -40.24
N SER A 468 18.77 28.87 -41.00
CA SER A 468 19.50 30.12 -40.80
C SER A 468 18.84 31.23 -41.61
N THR A 469 18.28 32.23 -40.94
CA THR A 469 17.61 33.37 -41.58
C THR A 469 18.56 34.54 -41.88
N GLY A 470 19.87 34.27 -41.93
CA GLY A 470 20.90 35.30 -42.06
C GLY A 470 21.12 35.72 -43.51
N VAL A 471 20.78 36.97 -43.84
CA VAL A 471 21.32 37.68 -44.99
C VAL A 471 22.54 38.48 -44.52
N ILE A 472 23.70 38.26 -45.12
CA ILE A 472 24.94 38.99 -44.78
C ILE A 472 25.21 40.04 -45.85
N ILE A 473 25.43 41.29 -45.44
CA ILE A 473 25.70 42.40 -46.36
C ILE A 473 27.14 42.89 -46.16
N TYR A 474 27.98 42.81 -47.20
CA TYR A 474 29.34 43.33 -47.19
C TYR A 474 29.41 44.68 -47.91
N HIS A 475 29.73 45.74 -47.18
CA HIS A 475 29.96 47.06 -47.76
C HIS A 475 31.35 47.15 -48.40
N LEU A 476 31.40 47.44 -49.70
CA LEU A 476 32.65 47.61 -50.43
C LEU A 476 33.09 49.07 -50.30
N LYS A 477 33.99 49.35 -49.36
CA LYS A 477 34.60 50.69 -49.18
C LYS A 477 35.51 51.03 -50.36
N GLU A 478 35.80 52.32 -50.54
CA GLU A 478 36.78 52.79 -51.53
C GLU A 478 38.14 52.09 -51.32
N GLY A 479 38.73 51.57 -52.39
CA GLY A 479 39.97 50.80 -52.33
C GLY A 479 39.79 49.33 -52.71
N ARG A 480 40.60 48.45 -52.12
CA ARG A 480 40.60 47.00 -52.42
C ARG A 480 40.03 46.22 -51.25
N THR A 481 39.22 45.21 -51.56
CA THR A 481 38.68 44.23 -50.63
C THR A 481 39.17 42.85 -51.05
N LEU A 482 39.98 42.23 -50.20
CA LEU A 482 40.60 40.92 -50.43
C LEU A 482 39.64 39.81 -50.00
N VAL A 483 39.46 38.81 -50.85
CA VAL A 483 38.54 37.69 -50.62
C VAL A 483 39.28 36.39 -50.77
N GLY A 484 39.20 35.51 -49.77
CA GLY A 484 40.00 34.30 -49.73
C GLY A 484 39.72 33.42 -48.52
N SER A 485 40.64 32.52 -48.19
CA SER A 485 40.52 31.66 -47.00
C SER A 485 40.99 32.40 -45.75
N ASP A 486 40.37 32.06 -44.62
CA ASP A 486 40.84 32.38 -43.28
C ASP A 486 42.24 31.79 -42.95
N GLU A 487 42.66 30.76 -43.68
CA GLU A 487 44.00 30.13 -43.56
C GLU A 487 45.08 30.80 -44.44
N ALA A 488 44.77 31.93 -45.10
CA ALA A 488 45.73 32.63 -45.95
C ALA A 488 46.88 33.27 -45.15
N SER A 489 48.04 33.44 -45.81
CA SER A 489 49.20 34.11 -45.20
C SER A 489 48.94 35.60 -44.96
N ASP A 490 48.19 36.24 -45.86
CA ASP A 490 47.73 37.61 -45.72
C ASP A 490 46.26 37.65 -45.26
N PRO A 491 45.89 38.55 -44.34
CA PRO A 491 44.53 38.65 -43.84
C PRO A 491 43.56 39.04 -44.96
N GLN A 492 42.49 38.26 -45.09
CA GLN A 492 41.42 38.49 -46.07
C GLN A 492 40.30 39.31 -45.43
N ASP A 493 39.77 40.30 -46.16
CA ASP A 493 38.66 41.14 -45.70
C ASP A 493 37.33 40.36 -45.69
N ILE A 494 37.16 39.42 -46.62
CA ILE A 494 36.04 38.47 -46.66
C ILE A 494 36.59 37.04 -46.68
N ALA A 495 36.35 36.31 -45.60
CA ALA A 495 36.73 34.90 -45.48
C ALA A 495 35.62 34.01 -46.08
N LEU A 496 35.94 33.31 -47.16
CA LEU A 496 35.07 32.30 -47.76
C LEU A 496 34.98 31.10 -46.83
N LEU A 497 33.87 30.35 -46.79
CA LEU A 497 33.67 29.08 -46.05
C LEU A 497 33.32 27.91 -47.01
N GLY A 498 34.00 26.74 -46.91
CA GLY A 498 33.77 25.55 -47.77
C GLY A 498 35.02 24.87 -48.41
N PRO A 499 34.97 23.61 -48.85
CA PRO A 499 36.10 22.96 -49.52
C PRO A 499 36.49 23.66 -50.84
N GLY A 500 37.80 23.72 -51.16
CA GLY A 500 38.38 24.20 -52.43
C GLY A 500 38.45 25.73 -52.65
N ARG A 501 38.57 26.49 -51.55
CA ARG A 501 38.98 27.90 -51.53
C ARG A 501 40.50 28.04 -51.69
N ARG A 502 40.96 29.18 -52.20
CA ARG A 502 42.38 29.56 -52.15
C ARG A 502 42.61 30.59 -51.05
N GLY A 503 43.85 30.67 -50.56
CA GLY A 503 44.26 31.71 -49.59
C GLY A 503 43.91 33.11 -50.11
N GLU A 504 44.25 33.41 -51.35
CA GLU A 504 43.78 34.59 -52.08
C GLU A 504 42.93 34.12 -53.28
N HIS A 505 41.64 34.45 -53.28
CA HIS A 505 40.68 33.94 -54.25
C HIS A 505 40.31 35.01 -55.29
N CYS A 506 39.93 36.20 -54.84
CA CYS A 506 39.69 37.35 -55.70
C CYS A 506 39.83 38.67 -54.94
N VAL A 507 39.85 39.77 -55.67
CA VAL A 507 39.89 41.12 -55.12
C VAL A 507 38.77 41.94 -55.73
N PHE A 508 37.95 42.57 -54.90
CA PHE A 508 37.05 43.63 -55.36
C PHE A 508 37.78 44.97 -55.25
N GLU A 509 37.84 45.73 -56.33
CA GLU A 509 38.39 47.09 -56.33
C GLU A 509 37.25 48.08 -56.55
N ASN A 510 36.96 48.92 -55.55
CA ASN A 510 36.00 50.01 -55.63
C ASN A 510 36.76 51.33 -55.88
N ARG A 511 36.47 51.97 -57.01
CA ARG A 511 36.96 53.31 -57.34
C ARG A 511 35.79 54.25 -57.59
N SER A 512 35.59 55.21 -56.69
CA SER A 512 34.56 56.24 -56.76
C SER A 512 33.16 55.67 -56.99
N GLY A 513 32.86 54.53 -56.35
CA GLY A 513 31.57 53.83 -56.44
C GLY A 513 31.47 52.81 -57.57
N ALA A 514 32.45 52.71 -58.47
CA ALA A 514 32.53 51.68 -59.50
C ALA A 514 33.33 50.47 -58.99
N VAL A 515 32.67 49.32 -58.85
CA VAL A 515 33.28 48.08 -58.34
C VAL A 515 33.73 47.20 -59.50
N SER A 516 34.96 46.69 -59.43
CA SER A 516 35.48 45.68 -60.34
C SER A 516 35.95 44.44 -59.59
N LEU A 517 35.56 43.25 -60.06
CA LEU A 517 36.08 41.96 -59.60
C LEU A 517 37.35 41.61 -60.35
N ILE A 518 38.41 41.30 -59.61
CA ILE A 518 39.71 40.88 -60.12
C ILE A 518 39.96 39.43 -59.64
N PRO A 519 39.83 38.42 -60.52
CA PRO A 519 40.06 37.03 -60.15
C PRO A 519 41.56 36.76 -59.96
N HIS A 520 41.94 36.04 -58.90
CA HIS A 520 43.31 35.61 -58.70
C HIS A 520 43.51 34.27 -59.44
N GLY A 521 43.98 34.34 -60.70
CA GLY A 521 43.98 33.20 -61.65
C GLY A 521 44.44 31.85 -61.08
N GLY A 522 43.78 30.75 -61.51
CA GLY A 522 44.05 29.39 -61.03
C GLY A 522 42.85 28.46 -61.14
N ASP A 523 42.90 27.32 -60.43
CA ASP A 523 41.91 26.22 -60.53
C ASP A 523 40.58 26.46 -59.79
N ALA A 524 40.35 27.67 -59.28
CA ALA A 524 39.15 28.03 -58.53
C ALA A 524 38.43 29.20 -59.25
N PRO A 525 37.35 28.93 -59.99
CA PRO A 525 36.72 29.92 -60.85
C PRO A 525 35.91 30.96 -60.06
N CYS A 526 35.99 32.21 -60.49
CA CYS A 526 35.08 33.27 -60.07
C CYS A 526 33.95 33.38 -61.10
N LEU A 527 32.70 33.17 -60.69
CA LEU A 527 31.55 33.27 -61.59
C LEU A 527 30.80 34.59 -61.32
N VAL A 528 30.50 35.35 -62.37
CA VAL A 528 29.59 36.50 -62.34
C VAL A 528 28.45 36.21 -63.31
N ASN A 529 27.21 36.26 -62.83
CA ASN A 529 26.04 35.85 -63.60
C ASN A 529 26.10 34.41 -64.14
N GLY A 530 26.79 33.52 -63.43
CA GLY A 530 27.01 32.13 -63.85
C GLY A 530 28.04 31.95 -64.97
N VAL A 531 28.76 33.02 -65.36
CA VAL A 531 29.81 32.98 -66.38
C VAL A 531 31.17 33.14 -65.69
N GLU A 532 32.14 32.30 -66.06
CA GLU A 532 33.48 32.35 -65.48
C GLU A 532 34.21 33.62 -65.94
N VAL A 533 34.72 34.35 -64.95
CA VAL A 533 35.48 35.57 -65.14
C VAL A 533 36.95 35.28 -64.87
N THR A 534 37.77 35.37 -65.92
CA THR A 534 39.22 35.08 -65.87
C THR A 534 40.09 36.34 -65.96
N ARG A 535 39.47 37.52 -66.10
CA ARG A 535 40.11 38.84 -66.19
C ARG A 535 39.30 39.87 -65.40
N PRO A 536 39.89 41.01 -64.99
CA PRO A 536 39.17 42.08 -64.32
C PRO A 536 37.85 42.45 -65.03
N CYS A 537 36.74 42.44 -64.30
CA CYS A 537 35.41 42.74 -64.82
C CYS A 537 34.69 43.74 -63.92
N GLN A 538 34.07 44.76 -64.50
CA GLN A 538 33.28 45.75 -63.76
C GLN A 538 31.88 45.20 -63.45
N LEU A 539 31.43 45.36 -62.22
CA LEU A 539 30.12 44.91 -61.74
C LEU A 539 29.11 46.05 -61.82
N ASN A 540 27.89 45.73 -62.25
CA ASN A 540 26.80 46.70 -62.38
C ASN A 540 25.67 46.42 -61.38
N GLN A 541 24.98 47.48 -60.95
CA GLN A 541 23.86 47.38 -60.00
C GLN A 541 22.71 46.54 -60.58
N GLY A 542 22.28 45.49 -59.87
CA GLY A 542 21.25 44.56 -60.34
C GLY A 542 21.77 43.25 -60.94
N GLU A 543 23.09 43.01 -60.95
CA GLU A 543 23.65 41.66 -61.04
C GLU A 543 23.40 40.92 -59.72
N GLY A 544 22.17 40.43 -59.55
CA GLY A 544 21.59 40.01 -58.26
C GLY A 544 22.29 38.83 -57.56
N ALA A 545 22.07 38.77 -56.24
CA ALA A 545 22.59 37.83 -55.24
C ALA A 545 22.32 36.32 -55.47
N GLU A 546 21.82 35.91 -56.63
CA GLU A 546 21.72 34.50 -57.02
C GLU A 546 22.91 34.05 -57.89
N ARG A 547 23.86 34.94 -58.20
CA ARG A 547 24.66 34.78 -59.43
C ARG A 547 26.14 35.13 -59.36
N LEU A 548 26.65 35.60 -58.22
CA LEU A 548 28.09 35.57 -57.93
C LEU A 548 28.37 34.26 -57.19
N THR A 549 29.10 33.36 -57.84
CA THR A 549 29.40 32.04 -57.25
C THR A 549 30.90 31.85 -57.25
N LEU A 550 31.47 31.88 -56.05
CA LEU A 550 32.89 31.59 -55.81
C LEU A 550 32.99 30.10 -55.43
N THR A 551 32.95 29.22 -56.44
CA THR A 551 32.96 27.76 -56.22
C THR A 551 34.13 27.09 -56.94
N PRO A 552 34.86 26.14 -56.31
CA PRO A 552 35.54 25.09 -57.05
C PRO A 552 34.48 24.17 -57.70
N CYS A 553 34.81 23.47 -58.78
CA CYS A 553 33.91 22.54 -59.49
C CYS A 553 33.43 21.35 -58.62
N ILE A 554 32.63 21.57 -57.57
CA ILE A 554 31.88 20.58 -56.78
C ILE A 554 30.61 21.27 -56.21
N PRO A 555 29.41 20.64 -56.21
CA PRO A 555 28.12 21.34 -56.05
C PRO A 555 27.77 21.92 -54.65
N ASN A 556 28.68 21.94 -53.68
CA ASN A 556 28.35 22.17 -52.26
C ASN A 556 29.15 23.32 -51.61
N GLY A 557 29.34 24.45 -52.30
CA GLY A 557 29.94 25.67 -51.74
C GLY A 557 28.91 26.77 -51.44
N ASN A 558 29.22 27.62 -50.46
CA ASN A 558 28.47 28.83 -50.11
C ASN A 558 28.40 29.81 -51.29
N ILE A 559 27.26 30.48 -51.46
CA ILE A 559 27.04 31.53 -52.47
C ILE A 559 27.30 32.88 -51.77
N ILE A 560 28.09 33.77 -52.38
CA ILE A 560 28.31 35.14 -51.90
C ILE A 560 27.64 36.12 -52.82
#